data_AF-A0A563U7N0-F1
#
_entry.id   AF-A0A563U7N0-F1
#
_cell.length_a   1.000
_cell.length_b   1.000
_cell.length_c   1.000
_cell.angle_alpha   90.00
_cell.angle_beta   90.00
_cell.angle_gamma   90.00
#
_symmetry.space_group_name_H-M   'P 1'
#
loop_
_entity.id
_entity.type
_entity.pdbx_description
1 polymer ?
#
loop_
_entity_poly.entity_id
_entity_poly.type
_entity_poly.pdbx_seq_one_letter_code
_entity_poly.pdbx_strand_id
1 'polypeptide(L)'
;MQQVTCTRETAEAANCNFNLEVQSFLRKWVIRYQTEMPLRFDQSLEEYLSNNALRDFFLHSAHPLKQLLQEGCIARHLVRGIDHVHFDPVSGDPLFATAEQRIYNLAHRIDSENMHVPFRSVQPAKQTEAGDIADISTYPPESDRLRYNSGNHFASRPANNNVFEENSKKCVVKSAGNVHVVFEKGYLEERLHEVKQWMVEINHTGVDTCQYFVICSRHSPKEGHFGASLLIMDPVNPHFPIRVYVCDTLLKDLPHHPRWWNHFITEYSNVFGDAIGEVIEDLSHPLQKVNVKSDMPYRHDWDCPYYVTSMTEALADLSLADPYLLASGSLKEVHDAMKILMPDYYLADQSIKERGEIKFVNLMKRWNSGVKVIRDLLTDVRDNLSLEL
;
A
#
# COMPACT_ATOMS: atom_id res chain seq x y z
N MET A 1 7.72 22.77 -4.31
CA MET A 1 6.79 23.33 -3.31
C MET A 1 7.41 23.15 -1.93
N GLN A 2 7.71 24.22 -1.19
CA GLN A 2 8.07 24.11 0.22
C GLN A 2 6.78 23.93 1.02
N GLN A 3 6.50 22.69 1.42
CA GLN A 3 5.37 22.36 2.28
C GLN A 3 5.71 22.83 3.71
N VAL A 4 4.75 23.46 4.38
CA VAL A 4 4.88 23.90 5.77
C VAL A 4 4.99 22.66 6.64
N THR A 5 6.20 22.29 7.03
CA THR A 5 6.45 21.11 7.86
C THR A 5 5.94 21.36 9.28
N CYS A 6 5.09 20.47 9.80
CA CYS A 6 4.72 20.47 11.22
C CYS A 6 6.00 20.42 12.06
N THR A 7 6.17 21.41 12.95
CA THR A 7 7.34 21.41 13.85
C THR A 7 7.21 20.25 14.83
N ARG A 8 8.36 19.73 15.27
CA ARG A 8 8.40 18.63 16.23
C ARG A 8 7.63 18.98 17.51
N GLU A 9 7.80 20.19 18.03
CA GLU A 9 7.17 20.66 19.26
C GLU A 9 5.64 20.71 19.12
N THR A 10 5.15 21.13 17.95
CA THR A 10 3.72 21.17 17.65
C THR A 10 3.14 19.74 17.62
N ALA A 11 3.85 18.81 16.98
CA ALA A 11 3.46 17.41 16.94
C ALA A 11 3.50 16.75 18.34
N GLU A 12 4.52 17.04 19.14
CA GLU A 12 4.63 16.55 20.53
C GLU A 12 3.46 17.05 21.39
N ALA A 13 3.12 18.34 21.31
CA ALA A 13 1.98 18.89 22.05
C ALA A 13 0.65 18.24 21.63
N ALA A 14 0.42 18.06 20.32
CA ALA A 14 -0.76 17.38 19.81
C ALA A 14 -0.83 15.91 20.28
N ASN A 15 0.31 15.20 20.23
CA ASN A 15 0.42 13.82 20.68
C ASN A 15 0.18 13.66 22.19
N CYS A 16 0.68 14.59 23.00
CA CYS A 16 0.40 14.64 24.44
C CYS A 16 -1.09 14.81 24.70
N ASN A 17 -1.74 15.76 24.03
CA ASN A 17 -3.18 15.96 24.16
C ASN A 17 -3.97 14.72 23.73
N PHE A 18 -3.59 14.09 22.62
CA PHE A 18 -4.20 12.85 22.15
C PHE A 18 -4.11 11.72 23.18
N ASN A 19 -2.94 11.52 23.80
CA ASN A 19 -2.77 10.51 24.85
C ASN A 19 -3.71 10.76 26.04
N LEU A 20 -3.89 12.02 26.46
CA LEU A 20 -4.81 12.39 27.54
C LEU A 20 -6.27 12.09 27.18
N GLU A 21 -6.68 12.37 25.94
CA GLU A 21 -8.03 12.08 25.44
C GLU A 21 -8.30 10.57 25.42
N VAL A 22 -7.34 9.76 24.94
CA VAL A 22 -7.45 8.29 24.99
C VAL A 22 -7.51 7.80 26.44
N GLN A 23 -6.70 8.35 27.34
CA GLN A 23 -6.71 7.96 28.76
C GLN A 23 -8.06 8.29 29.42
N SER A 24 -8.64 9.45 29.11
CA SER A 24 -9.97 9.87 29.58
C SER A 24 -11.06 8.92 29.08
N PHE A 25 -11.02 8.56 27.78
CA PHE A 25 -11.91 7.56 27.20
C PHE A 25 -11.80 6.21 27.92
N LEU A 26 -10.57 5.70 28.09
CA LEU A 26 -10.33 4.42 28.74
C LEU A 26 -10.80 4.43 30.20
N ARG A 27 -10.62 5.54 30.93
CA ARG A 27 -11.13 5.67 32.29
C ARG A 27 -12.65 5.53 32.34
N LYS A 28 -13.37 6.20 31.43
CA LYS A 28 -14.84 6.06 31.33
C LYS A 28 -15.25 4.62 31.00
N TRP A 29 -14.54 3.99 30.07
CA TRP A 29 -14.76 2.59 29.70
C TRP A 29 -14.56 1.65 30.89
N VAL A 30 -13.45 1.76 31.62
CA VAL A 30 -13.18 0.95 32.83
C VAL A 30 -14.30 1.10 33.84
N ILE A 31 -14.73 2.34 34.16
CA ILE A 31 -15.81 2.58 35.13
C ILE A 31 -17.12 1.90 34.69
N ARG A 32 -17.42 1.93 33.38
CA ARG A 32 -18.64 1.33 32.83
C ARG A 32 -18.64 -0.20 32.89
N TYR A 33 -17.49 -0.83 32.67
CA TYR A 33 -17.35 -2.29 32.55
C TYR A 33 -16.73 -2.98 33.77
N GLN A 34 -16.45 -2.22 34.84
CA GLN A 34 -15.84 -2.73 36.08
C GLN A 34 -16.64 -3.89 36.73
N THR A 35 -17.95 -3.95 36.50
CA THR A 35 -18.82 -5.01 37.04
C THR A 35 -18.92 -6.25 36.14
N GLU A 36 -18.62 -6.11 34.85
CA GLU A 36 -18.78 -7.16 33.83
C GLU A 36 -17.46 -7.87 33.54
N MET A 37 -16.34 -7.20 33.76
CA MET A 37 -15.02 -7.75 33.58
C MET A 37 -14.32 -7.91 34.93
N PRO A 38 -13.75 -9.09 35.27
CA PRO A 38 -12.90 -9.25 36.42
C PRO A 38 -11.54 -8.57 36.17
N LEU A 39 -11.55 -7.24 36.06
CA LEU A 39 -10.36 -6.40 35.99
C LEU A 39 -9.76 -6.33 37.40
N ARG A 40 -8.96 -7.33 37.76
CA ARG A 40 -8.11 -7.28 38.96
C ARG A 40 -6.82 -6.58 38.58
N PHE A 41 -6.64 -5.38 39.09
CA PHE A 41 -5.39 -4.64 38.90
C PHE A 41 -4.44 -4.99 40.04
N ASP A 42 -3.31 -5.59 39.70
CA ASP A 42 -2.16 -5.74 40.62
C ASP A 42 -1.35 -4.42 40.69
N GLN A 43 -1.86 -3.36 40.05
CA GLN A 43 -1.24 -2.07 39.80
C GLN A 43 -2.23 -0.92 40.05
N SER A 44 -1.75 0.31 40.12
CA SER A 44 -2.62 1.49 40.28
C SER A 44 -3.51 1.71 39.04
N LEU A 45 -4.65 2.41 39.19
CA LEU A 45 -5.52 2.72 38.06
C LEU A 45 -4.79 3.52 36.97
N GLU A 46 -3.94 4.48 37.36
CA GLU A 46 -3.17 5.29 36.39
C GLU A 46 -2.15 4.46 35.61
N GLU A 47 -1.49 3.53 36.28
CA GLU A 47 -0.56 2.59 35.66
C GLU A 47 -1.29 1.62 34.72
N TYR A 48 -2.48 1.15 35.13
CA TYR A 48 -3.33 0.33 34.27
C TYR A 48 -3.78 1.08 33.02
N LEU A 49 -4.28 2.31 33.18
CA LEU A 49 -4.71 3.16 32.07
C LEU A 49 -3.56 3.45 31.09
N SER A 50 -2.36 3.63 31.61
CA SER A 50 -1.17 3.92 30.82
C SER A 50 -0.59 2.71 30.09
N ASN A 51 -0.90 1.48 30.52
CA ASN A 51 -0.26 0.26 29.99
C ASN A 51 -1.26 -0.73 29.37
N ASN A 52 -2.20 -1.24 30.14
CA ASN A 52 -3.00 -2.42 29.78
C ASN A 52 -4.43 -2.08 29.35
N ALA A 53 -4.98 -0.95 29.77
CA ALA A 53 -6.38 -0.61 29.51
C ALA A 53 -6.73 -0.57 28.02
N LEU A 54 -5.85 -0.03 27.17
CA LEU A 54 -6.09 0.00 25.72
C LEU A 54 -6.10 -1.41 25.11
N ARG A 55 -5.19 -2.29 25.54
CA ARG A 55 -5.16 -3.70 25.12
C ARG A 55 -6.46 -4.40 25.51
N ASP A 56 -6.85 -4.27 26.77
CA ASP A 56 -8.04 -4.95 27.30
C ASP A 56 -9.32 -4.40 26.64
N PHE A 57 -9.38 -3.09 26.41
CA PHE A 57 -10.44 -2.49 25.61
C PHE A 57 -10.54 -3.13 24.22
N PHE A 58 -9.42 -3.36 23.53
CA PHE A 58 -9.39 -4.04 22.24
C PHE A 58 -9.80 -5.52 22.32
N LEU A 59 -9.48 -6.22 23.40
CA LEU A 59 -9.81 -7.63 23.59
C LEU A 59 -11.30 -7.87 23.94
N HIS A 60 -11.93 -6.90 24.59
CA HIS A 60 -13.26 -7.09 25.20
C HIS A 60 -14.37 -6.25 24.56
N SER A 61 -14.07 -5.48 23.51
CA SER A 61 -15.06 -4.69 22.78
C SER A 61 -15.33 -5.29 21.40
N ALA A 62 -16.60 -5.30 20.98
CA ALA A 62 -17.00 -5.88 19.68
C ALA A 62 -16.44 -5.11 18.47
N HIS A 63 -16.20 -3.79 18.59
CA HIS A 63 -15.60 -2.95 17.53
C HIS A 63 -14.77 -1.80 18.13
N PRO A 64 -13.59 -2.07 18.69
CA PRO A 64 -12.89 -1.09 19.54
C PRO A 64 -12.45 0.16 18.77
N LEU A 65 -12.03 0.02 17.51
CA LEU A 65 -11.65 1.18 16.69
C LEU A 65 -12.86 2.06 16.33
N LYS A 66 -14.01 1.46 15.97
CA LYS A 66 -15.24 2.22 15.69
C LYS A 66 -15.72 2.97 16.94
N GLN A 67 -15.64 2.35 18.12
CA GLN A 67 -15.96 3.00 19.39
C GLN A 67 -15.02 4.16 19.73
N LEU A 68 -13.70 4.00 19.53
CA LEU A 68 -12.73 5.11 19.69
C LEU A 68 -13.04 6.27 18.74
N LEU A 69 -13.47 5.99 17.51
CA LEU A 69 -13.80 7.00 16.51
C LEU A 69 -15.10 7.77 16.80
N GLN A 70 -15.91 7.33 17.77
CA GLN A 70 -17.04 8.13 18.27
C GLN A 70 -16.58 9.34 19.09
N GLU A 71 -15.38 9.28 19.68
CA GLU A 71 -14.79 10.41 20.40
C GLU A 71 -14.16 11.40 19.41
N GLY A 72 -14.78 12.58 19.28
CA GLY A 72 -14.41 13.56 18.25
C GLY A 72 -12.94 14.01 18.30
N CYS A 73 -12.34 14.14 19.49
CA CYS A 73 -10.92 14.48 19.62
C CYS A 73 -10.00 13.37 19.09
N ILE A 74 -10.30 12.11 19.43
CA ILE A 74 -9.54 10.94 18.99
C ILE A 74 -9.67 10.79 17.47
N ALA A 75 -10.88 10.87 16.94
CA ALA A 75 -11.13 10.78 15.50
C ALA A 75 -10.39 11.85 14.69
N ARG A 76 -10.44 13.12 15.13
CA ARG A 76 -9.72 14.22 14.45
C ARG A 76 -8.21 14.01 14.40
N HIS A 77 -7.62 13.47 15.46
CA HIS A 77 -6.18 13.19 15.49
C HIS A 77 -5.80 12.04 14.56
N LEU A 78 -6.58 10.94 14.57
CA LEU A 78 -6.32 9.76 13.76
C LEU A 78 -6.53 10.02 12.25
N VAL A 79 -7.40 10.96 11.86
CA VAL A 79 -7.62 11.34 10.45
C VAL A 79 -6.83 12.57 9.99
N ARG A 80 -5.85 13.03 10.79
CA ARG A 80 -5.14 14.28 10.55
C ARG A 80 -4.39 14.26 9.21
N GLY A 81 -4.42 15.41 8.54
CA GLY A 81 -3.66 15.64 7.33
C GLY A 81 -2.16 15.53 7.58
N ILE A 82 -1.43 15.23 6.52
CA ILE A 82 0.03 15.12 6.53
C ILE A 82 0.73 16.38 7.06
N ASP A 83 0.15 17.57 6.82
CA ASP A 83 0.67 18.85 7.29
C ASP A 83 0.64 18.99 8.83
N HIS A 84 -0.02 18.06 9.53
CA HIS A 84 -0.06 17.98 11.00
C HIS A 84 0.79 16.85 11.57
N VAL A 85 1.62 16.21 10.74
CA VAL A 85 2.49 15.10 11.14
C VAL A 85 3.94 15.53 11.01
N HIS A 86 4.70 15.37 12.07
CA HIS A 86 6.15 15.51 12.00
C HIS A 86 6.75 14.16 11.58
N PHE A 87 7.51 14.14 10.49
CA PHE A 87 8.28 12.95 10.09
C PHE A 87 9.75 13.16 10.44
N ASP A 88 10.35 12.13 11.03
CA ASP A 88 11.78 12.10 11.28
C ASP A 88 12.54 12.20 9.95
N PRO A 89 13.46 13.17 9.78
CA PRO A 89 14.09 13.45 8.50
C PRO A 89 15.06 12.35 8.04
N VAL A 90 15.48 11.46 8.94
CA VAL A 90 16.45 10.39 8.64
C VAL A 90 15.73 9.11 8.25
N SER A 91 14.75 8.72 9.06
CA SER A 91 14.01 7.46 8.90
C SER A 91 12.75 7.59 8.06
N GLY A 92 12.13 8.77 8.04
CA GLY A 92 10.79 8.98 7.48
C GLY A 92 9.66 8.47 8.39
N ASP A 93 9.95 8.13 9.66
CA ASP A 93 8.91 7.71 10.59
C ASP A 93 8.09 8.91 11.11
N PRO A 94 6.75 8.82 11.13
CA PRO A 94 5.91 9.83 11.76
C PRO A 94 6.09 9.76 13.27
N LEU A 95 6.13 10.93 13.89
CA LEU A 95 6.09 11.06 15.33
C LEU A 95 4.68 10.76 15.82
N PHE A 96 4.46 9.51 16.23
CA PHE A 96 3.19 9.07 16.81
C PHE A 96 3.10 9.38 18.30
N ALA A 97 1.87 9.61 18.75
CA ALA A 97 1.55 9.45 20.16
C ALA A 97 1.66 7.96 20.55
N THR A 98 2.06 7.67 21.78
CA THR A 98 2.15 6.28 22.29
C THR A 98 0.82 5.54 22.12
N ALA A 99 -0.30 6.17 22.48
CA ALA A 99 -1.61 5.58 22.31
C ALA A 99 -1.96 5.35 20.83
N GLU A 100 -1.56 6.25 19.94
CA GLU A 100 -1.82 6.15 18.50
C GLU A 100 -1.11 4.94 17.90
N GLN A 101 0.18 4.79 18.23
CA GLN A 101 0.99 3.65 17.82
C GLN A 101 0.38 2.31 18.28
N ARG A 102 -0.09 2.25 19.53
CA ARG A 102 -0.75 1.07 20.10
C ARG A 102 -2.09 0.78 19.44
N ILE A 103 -2.92 1.81 19.18
CA ILE A 103 -4.20 1.66 18.47
C ILE A 103 -3.97 0.97 17.12
N TYR A 104 -3.01 1.44 16.32
CA TYR A 104 -2.72 0.82 15.02
C TYR A 104 -2.21 -0.61 15.15
N ASN A 105 -1.36 -0.90 16.14
CA ASN A 105 -0.81 -2.23 16.35
C ASN A 105 -1.85 -3.23 16.86
N LEU A 106 -2.69 -2.82 17.81
CA LEU A 106 -3.76 -3.64 18.36
C LEU A 106 -4.86 -3.88 17.32
N ALA A 107 -5.22 -2.87 16.54
CA ALA A 107 -6.16 -3.03 15.42
C ALA A 107 -5.67 -4.03 14.39
N HIS A 108 -4.36 -4.09 14.15
CA HIS A 108 -3.77 -5.08 13.24
C HIS A 108 -3.87 -6.53 13.75
N ARG A 109 -4.02 -6.76 15.07
CA ARG A 109 -4.15 -8.10 15.66
C ARG A 109 -5.56 -8.64 15.64
N ILE A 110 -6.55 -7.79 15.41
CA ILE A 110 -7.94 -8.21 15.29
C ILE A 110 -8.11 -8.74 13.87
N ASP A 111 -8.46 -10.02 13.76
CA ASP A 111 -8.70 -10.74 12.50
C ASP A 111 -10.05 -10.34 11.87
N SER A 112 -10.37 -9.04 11.92
CA SER A 112 -11.53 -8.46 11.25
C SER A 112 -11.01 -7.59 10.11
N GLU A 113 -11.32 -7.98 8.87
CA GLU A 113 -10.74 -7.44 7.64
C GLU A 113 -10.90 -5.90 7.48
N ASN A 114 -11.79 -5.28 8.25
CA ASN A 114 -12.09 -3.84 8.17
C ASN A 114 -11.31 -2.96 9.17
N MET A 115 -10.45 -3.53 10.02
CA MET A 115 -9.77 -2.76 11.08
C MET A 115 -8.28 -2.50 10.84
N HIS A 116 -7.70 -3.10 9.81
CA HIS A 116 -6.28 -2.90 9.50
C HIS A 116 -6.05 -1.50 8.94
N VAL A 117 -5.43 -0.61 9.72
CA VAL A 117 -5.03 0.71 9.22
C VAL A 117 -3.66 0.59 8.52
N PRO A 118 -3.56 0.87 7.21
CA PRO A 118 -2.42 0.46 6.38
C PRO A 118 -1.15 1.31 6.49
N PHE A 119 -0.95 1.96 7.62
CA PHE A 119 0.27 2.73 7.86
C PHE A 119 1.53 1.85 7.84
N ARG A 120 1.43 0.59 8.30
CA ARG A 120 2.58 -0.33 8.40
C ARG A 120 2.16 -1.79 8.59
N SER A 121 3.05 -2.71 8.21
CA SER A 121 2.98 -4.11 8.68
C SER A 121 4.08 -4.35 9.72
N VAL A 122 3.71 -4.33 11.01
CA VAL A 122 4.61 -4.77 12.08
C VAL A 122 4.20 -6.16 12.52
N GLN A 123 5.13 -7.11 12.45
CA GLN A 123 4.89 -8.48 12.91
C GLN A 123 4.53 -8.50 14.41
N PRO A 124 3.48 -9.22 14.83
CA PRO A 124 3.08 -9.31 16.24
C PRO A 124 4.23 -9.71 17.18
N ALA A 125 5.14 -10.57 16.73
CA ALA A 125 6.31 -11.01 17.51
C ALA A 125 7.31 -9.90 17.84
N LYS A 126 7.19 -8.72 17.21
CA LYS A 126 8.03 -7.55 17.48
C LYS A 126 7.33 -6.49 18.33
N GLN A 127 6.18 -6.86 18.89
CA GLN A 127 5.36 -5.99 19.69
C GLN A 127 5.22 -6.56 21.11
N THR A 128 5.13 -5.70 22.13
CA THR A 128 4.72 -6.13 23.47
C THR A 128 3.24 -6.52 23.47
N GLU A 129 2.74 -7.17 24.53
CA GLU A 129 1.30 -7.45 24.64
C GLU A 129 0.42 -6.19 24.53
N ALA A 130 0.90 -5.05 25.06
CA ALA A 130 0.24 -3.76 24.99
C ALA A 130 0.28 -3.11 23.59
N GLY A 131 1.03 -3.69 22.64
CA GLY A 131 1.18 -3.17 21.29
C GLY A 131 2.33 -2.17 21.13
N ASP A 132 3.25 -2.06 22.10
CA ASP A 132 4.46 -1.24 21.96
C ASP A 132 5.46 -1.90 21.02
N ILE A 133 6.30 -1.09 20.38
CA ILE A 133 7.46 -1.54 19.59
C ILE A 133 8.71 -0.81 20.07
N ALA A 134 9.89 -1.29 19.66
CA ALA A 134 11.14 -0.58 19.94
C ALA A 134 11.10 0.85 19.37
N ASP A 135 11.38 1.84 20.22
CA ASP A 135 11.47 3.25 19.82
C ASP A 135 12.72 3.45 18.94
N ILE A 136 12.58 4.23 17.87
CA ILE A 136 13.68 4.58 16.99
C ILE A 136 14.83 5.25 17.74
N SER A 137 14.52 6.00 18.79
CA SER A 137 15.50 6.67 19.66
C SER A 137 16.43 5.68 20.40
N THR A 138 16.00 4.43 20.58
CA THR A 138 16.79 3.39 21.27
C THR A 138 17.88 2.78 20.38
N TYR A 139 17.82 3.01 19.06
CA TYR A 139 18.86 2.57 18.13
C TYR A 139 20.02 3.58 18.10
N PRO A 140 21.27 3.14 17.89
CA PRO A 140 22.42 4.06 17.79
C PRO A 140 22.24 5.12 16.69
N PRO A 141 22.59 6.41 16.92
CA PRO A 141 22.44 7.50 15.94
C PRO A 141 22.99 7.20 14.54
N GLU A 142 24.14 6.54 14.49
CA GLU A 142 24.87 6.15 13.28
C GLU A 142 24.34 4.87 12.61
N SER A 143 23.26 4.28 13.13
CA SER A 143 22.72 3.00 12.68
C SER A 143 21.57 3.11 11.67
N ASP A 144 21.64 4.09 10.75
CA ASP A 144 20.63 4.31 9.70
C ASP A 144 20.18 3.02 8.99
N ARG A 145 21.12 2.08 8.75
CA ARG A 145 20.81 0.79 8.13
C ARG A 145 19.92 -0.09 9.00
N LEU A 146 20.19 -0.13 10.32
CA LEU A 146 19.43 -0.89 11.30
C LEU A 146 18.05 -0.27 11.49
N ARG A 147 18.01 1.06 11.63
CA ARG A 147 16.78 1.87 11.72
C ARG A 147 15.89 1.71 10.49
N TYR A 148 16.45 1.64 9.28
CA TYR A 148 15.64 1.47 8.06
C TYR A 148 15.16 0.02 7.86
N ASN A 149 15.98 -0.99 8.18
CA ASN A 149 15.69 -2.39 7.86
C ASN A 149 15.17 -3.22 9.04
N SER A 150 14.93 -2.64 10.22
CA SER A 150 14.47 -3.41 11.40
C SER A 150 13.10 -4.05 11.17
N GLY A 151 12.30 -3.52 10.23
CA GLY A 151 10.91 -3.94 10.00
C GLY A 151 9.97 -3.55 11.15
N ASN A 152 10.40 -2.65 12.04
CA ASN A 152 9.62 -2.11 13.15
C ASN A 152 9.06 -0.72 12.85
N HIS A 153 9.61 -0.05 11.84
CA HIS A 153 9.42 1.38 11.58
C HIS A 153 8.38 1.61 10.50
N PHE A 154 7.67 2.74 10.59
CA PHE A 154 6.62 3.14 9.65
C PHE A 154 7.15 3.18 8.22
N ALA A 155 8.36 3.69 8.00
CA ALA A 155 8.99 3.77 6.68
C ALA A 155 9.44 2.40 6.15
N SER A 156 9.65 1.41 7.02
CA SER A 156 10.33 0.16 6.65
C SER A 156 9.49 -0.81 5.83
N ARG A 157 8.18 -0.99 6.11
CA ARG A 157 7.30 -1.91 5.35
C ARG A 157 5.86 -1.41 5.30
N PRO A 158 5.29 -1.10 4.13
CA PRO A 158 3.88 -0.76 4.02
C PRO A 158 3.00 -1.98 4.30
N ALA A 159 1.77 -1.73 4.73
CA ALA A 159 0.73 -2.75 4.73
C ALA A 159 0.21 -2.92 3.29
N ASN A 160 0.90 -3.76 2.51
CA ASN A 160 0.72 -3.86 1.06
C ASN A 160 -0.74 -4.05 0.62
N ASN A 161 -1.55 -4.80 1.37
CA ASN A 161 -2.90 -5.17 0.94
C ASN A 161 -3.84 -3.97 0.76
N ASN A 162 -3.84 -2.98 1.67
CA ASN A 162 -4.81 -1.89 1.55
C ASN A 162 -4.26 -0.72 0.73
N VAL A 163 -2.93 -0.57 0.65
CA VAL A 163 -2.30 0.30 -0.36
C VAL A 163 -2.70 -0.18 -1.74
N PHE A 164 -2.64 -1.50 -1.95
CA PHE A 164 -3.09 -2.15 -3.17
C PHE A 164 -4.59 -1.94 -3.39
N GLU A 165 -5.47 -2.18 -2.40
CA GLU A 165 -6.92 -1.95 -2.55
C GLU A 165 -7.33 -0.48 -2.76
N GLU A 166 -6.66 0.50 -2.13
CA GLU A 166 -7.00 1.91 -2.34
C GLU A 166 -6.60 2.36 -3.74
N ASN A 167 -5.40 1.97 -4.16
CA ASN A 167 -4.90 2.27 -5.48
C ASN A 167 -5.64 1.48 -6.57
N SER A 168 -6.12 0.27 -6.27
CA SER A 168 -6.94 -0.53 -7.19
C SER A 168 -8.18 0.24 -7.60
N LYS A 169 -8.88 0.87 -6.66
CA LYS A 169 -10.09 1.63 -6.93
C LYS A 169 -9.84 2.73 -7.96
N LYS A 170 -8.68 3.41 -7.93
CA LYS A 170 -8.33 4.46 -8.89
C LYS A 170 -8.04 3.92 -10.30
N CYS A 171 -7.48 2.72 -10.40
CA CYS A 171 -7.20 2.10 -11.69
C CYS A 171 -8.44 1.41 -12.27
N VAL A 172 -9.22 0.71 -11.45
CA VAL A 172 -10.43 -0.02 -11.87
C VAL A 172 -11.50 0.90 -12.45
N VAL A 173 -11.61 2.14 -11.96
CA VAL A 173 -12.53 3.13 -12.57
C VAL A 173 -12.15 3.53 -14.00
N LYS A 174 -10.92 3.21 -14.45
CA LYS A 174 -10.46 3.42 -15.84
C LYS A 174 -10.85 2.27 -16.77
N SER A 175 -11.44 1.19 -16.27
CA SER A 175 -12.03 0.14 -17.10
C SER A 175 -13.20 0.73 -17.91
N ALA A 176 -12.97 0.94 -19.20
CA ALA A 176 -13.94 1.55 -20.10
C ALA A 176 -13.73 1.06 -21.54
N GLY A 177 -14.82 0.80 -22.26
CA GLY A 177 -14.78 0.33 -23.64
C GLY A 177 -14.06 -1.01 -23.76
N ASN A 178 -12.94 -1.03 -24.48
CA ASN A 178 -12.08 -2.19 -24.70
C ASN A 178 -10.89 -2.28 -23.72
N VAL A 179 -10.86 -1.43 -22.69
CA VAL A 179 -9.83 -1.44 -21.64
C VAL A 179 -10.40 -2.07 -20.37
N HIS A 180 -9.73 -3.10 -19.89
CA HIS A 180 -10.10 -3.90 -18.72
C HIS A 180 -8.96 -3.85 -17.71
N VAL A 181 -9.18 -3.17 -16.59
CA VAL A 181 -8.19 -3.13 -15.50
C VAL A 181 -8.51 -4.22 -14.49
N VAL A 182 -7.62 -5.20 -14.40
CA VAL A 182 -7.74 -6.36 -13.51
C VAL A 182 -6.85 -6.15 -12.29
N PHE A 183 -7.49 -5.87 -11.16
CA PHE A 183 -6.81 -5.48 -9.93
C PHE A 183 -7.41 -6.26 -8.75
N GLU A 184 -7.03 -7.53 -8.65
CA GLU A 184 -7.64 -8.47 -7.71
C GLU A 184 -6.62 -9.14 -6.78
N LYS A 185 -7.09 -9.59 -5.61
CA LYS A 185 -6.33 -10.50 -4.74
C LYS A 185 -6.14 -11.83 -5.48
N GLY A 186 -4.90 -12.28 -5.63
CA GLY A 186 -4.55 -13.53 -6.32
C GLY A 186 -3.24 -13.40 -7.08
N TYR A 187 -2.95 -14.40 -7.91
CA TYR A 187 -1.67 -14.53 -8.61
C TYR A 187 -1.81 -14.29 -10.11
N LEU A 188 -0.70 -13.96 -10.76
CA LEU A 188 -0.70 -13.64 -12.19
C LEU A 188 -1.32 -14.76 -13.04
N GLU A 189 -0.93 -16.03 -12.86
CA GLU A 189 -1.50 -17.16 -13.61
C GLU A 189 -3.04 -17.23 -13.52
N GLU A 190 -3.62 -17.00 -12.33
CA GLU A 190 -5.08 -16.97 -12.14
C GLU A 190 -5.73 -15.87 -12.98
N ARG A 191 -5.15 -14.65 -12.97
CA ARG A 191 -5.63 -13.51 -13.76
C ARG A 191 -5.53 -13.75 -15.26
N LEU A 192 -4.46 -14.42 -15.70
CA LEU A 192 -4.28 -14.76 -17.12
C LEU A 192 -5.32 -15.78 -17.59
N HIS A 193 -5.70 -16.75 -16.74
CA HIS A 193 -6.78 -17.68 -17.04
C HIS A 193 -8.15 -16.98 -17.17
N GLU A 194 -8.45 -16.01 -16.30
CA GLU A 194 -9.66 -15.18 -16.40
C GLU A 194 -9.70 -14.40 -17.71
N VAL A 195 -8.59 -13.73 -18.09
CA VAL A 195 -8.48 -13.02 -19.37
C VAL A 195 -8.77 -13.94 -20.56
N LYS A 196 -8.24 -15.18 -20.53
CA LYS A 196 -8.49 -16.16 -21.60
C LYS A 196 -9.97 -16.55 -21.70
N GLN A 197 -10.66 -16.67 -20.57
CA GLN A 197 -12.10 -16.95 -20.54
C GLN A 197 -12.90 -15.76 -21.08
N TRP A 198 -12.58 -14.55 -20.62
CA TRP A 198 -13.22 -13.33 -21.11
C TRP A 198 -13.05 -13.15 -22.62
N MET A 199 -11.86 -13.45 -23.17
CA MET A 199 -11.62 -13.34 -24.61
C MET A 199 -12.44 -14.32 -25.44
N VAL A 200 -12.67 -15.54 -24.92
CA VAL A 200 -13.61 -16.48 -25.56
C VAL A 200 -15.02 -15.90 -25.56
N GLU A 201 -15.49 -15.34 -24.45
CA GLU A 201 -16.81 -14.71 -24.38
C GLU A 201 -16.95 -13.51 -25.33
N ILE A 202 -15.94 -12.63 -25.37
CA ILE A 202 -15.90 -11.47 -26.26
C ILE A 202 -15.94 -11.92 -27.73
N ASN A 203 -15.18 -12.95 -28.11
CA ASN A 203 -15.24 -13.54 -29.45
C ASN A 203 -16.67 -14.00 -29.82
N HIS A 204 -17.39 -14.65 -28.90
CA HIS A 204 -18.77 -15.10 -29.15
C HIS A 204 -19.76 -13.94 -29.34
N THR A 205 -19.46 -12.75 -28.80
CA THR A 205 -20.28 -11.54 -28.99
C THR A 205 -20.02 -10.81 -30.31
N GLY A 206 -19.03 -11.27 -31.10
CA GLY A 206 -18.72 -10.72 -32.42
C GLY A 206 -17.97 -9.38 -32.39
N VAL A 207 -17.38 -9.02 -31.25
CA VAL A 207 -16.46 -7.87 -31.16
C VAL A 207 -15.20 -8.20 -31.96
N ASP A 208 -14.72 -7.24 -32.74
CA ASP A 208 -13.54 -7.37 -33.62
C ASP A 208 -12.39 -6.42 -33.26
N THR A 209 -12.63 -5.51 -32.32
CA THR A 209 -11.61 -4.56 -31.83
C THR A 209 -10.71 -5.21 -30.78
N CYS A 210 -9.40 -4.90 -30.81
CA CYS A 210 -8.45 -5.34 -29.79
C CYS A 210 -8.91 -4.97 -28.37
N GLN A 211 -8.66 -5.89 -27.43
CA GLN A 211 -8.95 -5.75 -26.01
C GLN A 211 -7.64 -5.56 -25.24
N TYR A 212 -7.65 -4.66 -24.26
CA TYR A 212 -6.48 -4.25 -23.49
C TYR A 212 -6.70 -4.65 -22.03
N PHE A 213 -5.96 -5.63 -21.53
CA PHE A 213 -6.03 -6.07 -20.13
C PHE A 213 -4.85 -5.55 -19.36
N VAL A 214 -5.07 -4.54 -18.52
CA VAL A 214 -4.07 -4.01 -17.60
C VAL A 214 -4.18 -4.78 -16.28
N ILE A 215 -3.21 -5.64 -16.00
CA ILE A 215 -3.20 -6.51 -14.82
C ILE A 215 -2.25 -5.92 -13.78
N CYS A 216 -2.71 -5.86 -12.54
CA CYS A 216 -1.87 -5.65 -11.37
C CYS A 216 -2.09 -6.82 -10.41
N SER A 217 -1.05 -7.59 -10.12
CA SER A 217 -1.17 -8.77 -9.27
C SER A 217 0.15 -9.10 -8.56
N ARG A 218 0.08 -10.02 -7.60
CA ARG A 218 1.28 -10.67 -7.06
C ARG A 218 1.78 -11.69 -8.08
N HIS A 219 3.10 -11.84 -8.22
CA HIS A 219 3.61 -12.79 -9.21
C HIS A 219 3.27 -14.24 -8.87
N SER A 220 3.47 -14.66 -7.60
CA SER A 220 3.20 -16.05 -7.22
C SER A 220 2.94 -16.22 -5.72
N PRO A 221 2.40 -17.38 -5.27
CA PRO A 221 2.15 -17.67 -3.86
C PRO A 221 3.39 -17.66 -2.99
N LYS A 222 4.55 -17.97 -3.58
CA LYS A 222 5.81 -18.12 -2.83
C LYS A 222 6.43 -16.78 -2.47
N GLU A 223 5.92 -15.70 -3.04
CA GLU A 223 6.78 -14.62 -3.45
C GLU A 223 5.93 -13.34 -3.52
N GLY A 224 5.94 -12.57 -2.42
CA GLY A 224 4.97 -11.49 -2.15
C GLY A 224 5.21 -10.18 -2.89
N HIS A 225 5.89 -10.21 -4.03
CA HIS A 225 6.21 -9.06 -4.87
C HIS A 225 5.08 -8.73 -5.85
N PHE A 226 4.95 -7.47 -6.26
CA PHE A 226 3.89 -7.02 -7.16
C PHE A 226 4.47 -6.60 -8.52
N GLY A 227 3.73 -6.96 -9.58
CA GLY A 227 4.03 -6.59 -10.95
C GLY A 227 2.81 -6.01 -11.66
N ALA A 228 3.09 -5.27 -12.73
CA ALA A 228 2.06 -4.82 -13.66
C ALA A 228 2.31 -5.48 -15.02
N SER A 229 1.23 -5.72 -15.75
CA SER A 229 1.33 -6.13 -17.14
C SER A 229 0.19 -5.56 -17.98
N LEU A 230 0.43 -5.42 -19.27
CA LEU A 230 -0.61 -5.11 -20.25
C LEU A 230 -0.63 -6.25 -21.28
N LEU A 231 -1.76 -6.91 -21.44
CA LEU A 231 -2.00 -7.86 -22.52
C LEU A 231 -2.89 -7.21 -23.58
N ILE A 232 -2.46 -7.29 -24.83
CA ILE A 232 -3.25 -6.87 -25.99
C ILE A 232 -3.75 -8.13 -26.69
N MET A 233 -5.07 -8.33 -26.67
CA MET A 233 -5.72 -9.51 -27.21
C MET A 233 -6.57 -9.13 -28.43
N ASP A 234 -6.49 -9.94 -29.49
CA ASP A 234 -7.40 -9.85 -30.63
C ASP A 234 -8.59 -10.78 -30.40
N PRO A 235 -9.85 -10.31 -30.36
CA PRO A 235 -11.00 -11.19 -30.32
C PRO A 235 -11.06 -12.22 -31.46
N VAL A 236 -10.48 -11.93 -32.63
CA VAL A 236 -10.42 -12.88 -33.75
C VAL A 236 -9.52 -14.07 -33.42
N ASN A 237 -8.53 -13.89 -32.55
CA ASN A 237 -7.68 -14.95 -32.02
C ASN A 237 -7.67 -14.93 -30.48
N PRO A 238 -8.75 -15.40 -29.84
CA PRO A 238 -8.97 -15.21 -28.40
C PRO A 238 -8.03 -16.04 -27.51
N HIS A 239 -7.22 -16.92 -28.10
CA HIS A 239 -6.39 -17.87 -27.36
C HIS A 239 -4.94 -17.41 -27.18
N PHE A 240 -4.51 -16.36 -27.87
CA PHE A 240 -3.12 -15.91 -27.84
C PHE A 240 -3.04 -14.39 -27.97
N PRO A 241 -2.25 -13.70 -27.13
CA PRO A 241 -2.10 -12.25 -27.21
C PRO A 241 -1.30 -11.85 -28.45
N ILE A 242 -1.60 -10.67 -28.97
CA ILE A 242 -0.83 -10.03 -30.03
C ILE A 242 0.51 -9.53 -29.46
N ARG A 243 0.46 -8.98 -28.24
CA ARG A 243 1.58 -8.30 -27.59
C ARG A 243 1.37 -8.28 -26.08
N VAL A 244 2.45 -8.40 -25.32
CA VAL A 244 2.42 -8.36 -23.86
C VAL A 244 3.53 -7.46 -23.34
N TYR A 245 3.19 -6.53 -22.47
CA TYR A 245 4.17 -5.77 -21.70
C TYR A 245 4.20 -6.24 -20.26
N VAL A 246 5.40 -6.42 -19.72
CA VAL A 246 5.61 -6.77 -18.31
C VAL A 246 6.44 -5.68 -17.65
N CYS A 247 5.96 -5.20 -16.50
CA CYS A 247 6.64 -4.23 -15.66
C CYS A 247 6.94 -4.86 -14.30
N ASP A 248 8.20 -5.21 -14.05
CA ASP A 248 8.70 -5.56 -12.73
C ASP A 248 9.31 -4.31 -12.09
N THR A 249 8.96 -4.05 -10.83
CA THR A 249 9.53 -2.91 -10.12
C THR A 249 10.96 -3.17 -9.64
N LEU A 250 11.45 -4.43 -9.59
CA LEU A 250 12.79 -4.83 -9.08
C LEU A 250 13.93 -4.70 -10.11
N LEU A 251 13.75 -3.90 -11.15
CA LEU A 251 14.79 -3.62 -12.13
C LEU A 251 15.96 -2.86 -11.48
N LYS A 252 17.17 -3.43 -11.55
CA LYS A 252 18.39 -2.81 -11.00
C LYS A 252 18.89 -1.68 -11.90
N ASP A 253 19.08 -1.98 -13.17
CA ASP A 253 19.60 -1.11 -14.21
C ASP A 253 19.27 -1.70 -15.58
N LEU A 254 19.01 -0.83 -16.56
CA LEU A 254 18.92 -1.23 -17.96
C LEU A 254 20.33 -1.53 -18.49
N PRO A 255 20.55 -2.56 -19.32
CA PRO A 255 19.56 -3.39 -20.02
C PRO A 255 19.27 -4.74 -19.34
N HIS A 256 19.54 -4.89 -18.03
CA HIS A 256 19.33 -6.17 -17.36
C HIS A 256 17.84 -6.45 -17.18
N HIS A 257 17.41 -7.69 -17.38
CA HIS A 257 16.06 -8.09 -16.98
C HIS A 257 15.93 -8.07 -15.46
N PRO A 258 14.74 -7.74 -14.94
CA PRO A 258 14.49 -7.74 -13.51
C PRO A 258 14.60 -9.16 -12.95
N ARG A 259 14.85 -9.25 -11.64
CA ARG A 259 15.16 -10.52 -10.97
C ARG A 259 14.09 -11.60 -11.19
N TRP A 260 12.85 -11.22 -11.49
CA TRP A 260 11.72 -12.13 -11.60
C TRP A 260 11.21 -12.28 -13.03
N TRP A 261 11.96 -11.78 -14.00
CA TRP A 261 11.63 -11.91 -15.42
C TRP A 261 11.26 -13.35 -15.81
N ASN A 262 12.10 -14.33 -15.46
CA ASN A 262 11.84 -15.73 -15.79
C ASN A 262 10.59 -16.28 -15.09
N HIS A 263 10.23 -15.75 -13.91
CA HIS A 263 8.97 -16.13 -13.25
C HIS A 263 7.79 -15.63 -14.07
N PHE A 264 7.80 -14.36 -14.50
CA PHE A 264 6.75 -13.85 -15.41
C PHE A 264 6.62 -14.71 -16.67
N ILE A 265 7.73 -14.97 -17.37
CA ILE A 265 7.70 -15.83 -18.56
C ILE A 265 7.06 -17.18 -18.25
N THR A 266 7.40 -17.80 -17.11
CA THR A 266 6.83 -19.09 -16.70
C THR A 266 5.31 -19.01 -16.48
N GLU A 267 4.81 -18.01 -15.73
CA GLU A 267 3.37 -17.85 -15.48
C GLU A 267 2.59 -17.63 -16.79
N TYR A 268 3.15 -16.86 -17.73
CA TYR A 268 2.58 -16.69 -19.06
C TYR A 268 2.61 -17.98 -19.89
N SER A 269 3.72 -18.71 -19.87
CA SER A 269 3.87 -19.98 -20.59
C SER A 269 2.90 -21.04 -20.09
N ASN A 270 2.59 -21.06 -18.79
CA ASN A 270 1.60 -21.98 -18.21
C ASN A 270 0.19 -21.79 -18.84
N VAL A 271 -0.16 -20.56 -19.25
CA VAL A 271 -1.50 -20.23 -19.75
C VAL A 271 -1.60 -20.20 -21.29
N PHE A 272 -0.57 -19.67 -21.95
CA PHE A 272 -0.54 -19.43 -23.39
C PHE A 272 0.44 -20.34 -24.17
N GLY A 273 1.22 -21.16 -23.46
CA GLY A 273 2.26 -22.01 -24.04
C GLY A 273 3.59 -21.28 -24.27
N ASP A 274 4.66 -22.04 -24.51
CA ASP A 274 6.03 -21.51 -24.54
C ASP A 274 6.31 -20.42 -25.59
N ALA A 275 5.53 -20.39 -26.68
CA ALA A 275 5.65 -19.38 -27.72
C ALA A 275 5.36 -17.95 -27.24
N ILE A 276 4.70 -17.79 -26.08
CA ILE A 276 4.39 -16.49 -25.49
C ILE A 276 5.64 -15.64 -25.23
N GLY A 277 6.80 -16.27 -25.01
CA GLY A 277 8.07 -15.57 -24.81
C GLY A 277 8.50 -14.70 -26.00
N GLU A 278 7.95 -14.91 -27.20
CA GLU A 278 8.26 -14.12 -28.40
C GLU A 278 7.51 -12.78 -28.45
N VAL A 279 6.40 -12.65 -27.72
CA VAL A 279 5.55 -11.44 -27.72
C VAL A 279 5.58 -10.67 -26.40
N ILE A 280 6.30 -11.18 -25.40
CA ILE A 280 6.52 -10.51 -24.11
C ILE A 280 7.69 -9.53 -24.22
N GLU A 281 7.43 -8.28 -23.88
CA GLU A 281 8.42 -7.21 -23.82
C GLU A 281 8.58 -6.66 -22.40
N ASP A 282 9.82 -6.34 -22.05
CA ASP A 282 10.18 -5.78 -20.75
C ASP A 282 9.97 -4.26 -20.75
N LEU A 283 8.92 -3.81 -20.06
CA LEU A 283 8.58 -2.41 -19.89
C LEU A 283 8.89 -1.93 -18.46
N SER A 284 9.78 -2.63 -17.76
CA SER A 284 10.16 -2.32 -16.39
C SER A 284 10.87 -0.96 -16.26
N HIS A 285 10.51 -0.21 -15.22
CA HIS A 285 11.16 1.04 -14.88
C HIS A 285 12.10 0.86 -13.67
N PRO A 286 13.31 1.45 -13.67
CA PRO A 286 14.29 1.26 -12.59
C PRO A 286 14.00 2.16 -11.37
N LEU A 287 12.77 2.03 -10.83
CA LEU A 287 12.27 2.82 -9.70
C LEU A 287 12.66 2.21 -8.36
N GLN A 288 12.61 0.88 -8.24
CA GLN A 288 13.07 0.18 -7.05
C GLN A 288 14.48 -0.31 -7.29
N LYS A 289 15.48 0.44 -6.82
CA LYS A 289 16.84 -0.10 -6.73
C LYS A 289 16.84 -1.21 -5.69
N VAL A 290 16.83 -2.45 -6.15
CA VAL A 290 17.17 -3.59 -5.31
C VAL A 290 18.64 -3.40 -4.96
N ASN A 291 18.91 -2.87 -3.77
CA ASN A 291 20.23 -3.02 -3.22
C ASN A 291 20.42 -4.52 -3.03
N VAL A 292 21.27 -5.12 -3.87
CA VAL A 292 21.72 -6.50 -3.67
C VAL A 292 22.34 -6.52 -2.27
N LYS A 293 22.29 -7.64 -1.53
CA LYS A 293 22.88 -7.74 -0.17
C LYS A 293 24.35 -7.25 -0.09
N SER A 294 25.03 -7.13 -1.23
CA SER A 294 26.38 -6.58 -1.40
C SER A 294 26.47 -5.09 -1.76
N ASP A 295 25.39 -4.44 -2.19
CA ASP A 295 25.39 -3.02 -2.57
C ASP A 295 25.43 -2.15 -1.30
N MET A 296 26.43 -1.28 -1.20
CA MET A 296 26.59 -0.36 -0.06
C MET A 296 26.06 1.04 -0.42
N PRO A 297 25.13 1.60 0.37
CA PRO A 297 24.49 1.03 1.55
C PRO A 297 23.33 0.09 1.20
N TYR A 298 23.22 -1.08 1.84
CA TYR A 298 22.08 -1.99 1.65
C TYR A 298 20.78 -1.39 2.23
N ARG A 299 19.80 -1.10 1.37
CA ARG A 299 18.51 -0.49 1.72
C ARG A 299 17.44 -1.09 0.81
N HIS A 300 16.47 -1.81 1.40
CA HIS A 300 15.32 -2.32 0.65
C HIS A 300 14.16 -1.34 0.72
N ASP A 301 13.82 -0.72 -0.41
CA ASP A 301 12.64 0.13 -0.51
C ASP A 301 11.44 -0.80 -0.74
N TRP A 302 10.58 -0.98 0.26
CA TRP A 302 9.40 -1.86 0.19
C TRP A 302 8.20 -1.16 -0.45
N ASP A 303 8.45 -0.31 -1.44
CA ASP A 303 7.46 0.57 -2.07
C ASP A 303 6.91 0.01 -3.40
N CYS A 304 7.16 -1.27 -3.70
CA CYS A 304 6.64 -1.90 -4.92
C CYS A 304 5.14 -1.70 -5.15
N PRO A 305 4.25 -1.66 -4.14
CA PRO A 305 2.84 -1.38 -4.37
C PRO A 305 2.57 0.02 -4.95
N TYR A 306 3.40 1.02 -4.65
CA TYR A 306 3.22 2.38 -5.18
C TYR A 306 3.76 2.52 -6.60
N TYR A 307 4.91 1.89 -6.89
CA TYR A 307 5.49 1.87 -8.23
C TYR A 307 4.58 1.14 -9.20
N VAL A 308 4.12 -0.07 -8.83
CA VAL A 308 3.25 -0.89 -9.67
C VAL A 308 1.92 -0.18 -9.94
N THR A 309 1.34 0.47 -8.93
CA THR A 309 0.13 1.27 -9.10
C THR A 309 0.31 2.33 -10.18
N SER A 310 1.41 3.09 -10.13
CA SER A 310 1.66 4.16 -11.08
C SER A 310 1.93 3.64 -12.49
N MET A 311 2.56 2.47 -12.63
CA MET A 311 2.74 1.80 -13.92
C MET A 311 1.39 1.32 -14.48
N THR A 312 0.57 0.65 -13.67
CA THR A 312 -0.79 0.24 -14.04
C THR A 312 -1.64 1.43 -14.46
N GLU A 313 -1.55 2.54 -13.72
CA GLU A 313 -2.26 3.77 -14.02
C GLU A 313 -1.84 4.36 -15.37
N ALA A 314 -0.53 4.45 -15.63
CA ALA A 314 0.01 4.94 -16.89
C ALA A 314 -0.37 4.03 -18.07
N LEU A 315 -0.34 2.71 -17.90
CA LEU A 315 -0.75 1.75 -18.92
C LEU A 315 -2.25 1.86 -19.24
N ALA A 316 -3.09 2.04 -18.23
CA ALA A 316 -4.52 2.26 -18.43
C ALA A 316 -4.78 3.57 -19.18
N ASP A 317 -4.11 4.66 -18.80
CA ASP A 317 -4.23 5.95 -19.49
C ASP A 317 -3.74 5.88 -20.94
N LEU A 318 -2.63 5.20 -21.21
CA LEU A 318 -2.15 4.97 -22.59
C LEU A 318 -3.12 4.10 -23.40
N SER A 319 -3.72 3.09 -22.78
CA SER A 319 -4.70 2.21 -23.45
C SER A 319 -5.94 2.97 -23.89
N LEU A 320 -6.35 3.97 -23.11
CA LEU A 320 -7.47 4.85 -23.44
C LEU A 320 -7.09 5.95 -24.44
N ALA A 321 -5.91 6.53 -24.32
CA ALA A 321 -5.50 7.71 -25.09
C ALA A 321 -4.86 7.39 -26.44
N ASP A 322 -4.00 6.37 -26.49
CA ASP A 322 -3.24 5.99 -27.69
C ASP A 322 -3.05 4.46 -27.80
N PRO A 323 -4.14 3.72 -28.09
CA PRO A 323 -4.09 2.27 -28.26
C PRO A 323 -3.19 1.82 -29.43
N TYR A 324 -2.96 2.69 -30.41
CA TYR A 324 -2.10 2.40 -31.56
C TYR A 324 -0.62 2.40 -31.18
N LEU A 325 -0.18 3.36 -30.35
CA LEU A 325 1.16 3.36 -29.78
C LEU A 325 1.47 2.05 -29.04
N LEU A 326 0.50 1.52 -28.28
CA LEU A 326 0.67 0.25 -27.57
C LEU A 326 0.68 -0.96 -28.52
N ALA A 327 -0.17 -0.98 -29.54
CA ALA A 327 -0.23 -2.11 -30.47
C ALA A 327 0.95 -2.17 -31.45
N SER A 328 1.48 -1.01 -31.87
CA SER A 328 2.42 -0.93 -33.01
C SER A 328 3.64 -0.05 -32.78
N GLY A 329 3.69 0.72 -31.68
CA GLY A 329 4.84 1.55 -31.34
C GLY A 329 6.04 0.74 -30.83
N SER A 330 7.23 1.34 -30.88
CA SER A 330 8.42 0.74 -30.30
C SER A 330 8.35 0.73 -28.77
N LEU A 331 9.03 -0.25 -28.14
CA LEU A 331 9.13 -0.33 -26.69
C LEU A 331 9.63 0.98 -26.05
N LYS A 332 10.56 1.67 -26.72
CA LYS A 332 11.09 2.96 -26.29
C LYS A 332 10.02 4.05 -26.26
N GLU A 333 9.19 4.14 -27.30
CA GLU A 333 8.13 5.16 -27.38
C GLU A 333 7.08 4.93 -26.28
N VAL A 334 6.69 3.67 -26.04
CA VAL A 334 5.77 3.33 -24.95
C VAL A 334 6.38 3.68 -23.59
N HIS A 335 7.63 3.29 -23.36
CA HIS A 335 8.33 3.57 -22.12
C HIS A 335 8.47 5.08 -21.87
N ASP A 336 8.80 5.88 -22.88
CA ASP A 336 8.90 7.34 -22.76
C ASP A 336 7.53 7.99 -22.53
N ALA A 337 6.46 7.47 -23.15
CA ALA A 337 5.09 7.92 -22.89
C ALA A 337 4.64 7.61 -21.45
N MET A 338 4.99 6.44 -20.91
CA MET A 338 4.72 6.10 -19.51
C MET A 338 5.42 7.05 -18.54
N LYS A 339 6.67 7.45 -18.81
CA LYS A 339 7.39 8.39 -17.93
C LYS A 339 6.64 9.72 -17.79
N ILE A 340 6.05 10.22 -18.87
CA ILE A 340 5.25 11.46 -18.86
C ILE A 340 4.03 11.31 -17.94
N LEU A 341 3.42 10.12 -17.91
CA LEU A 341 2.24 9.79 -17.11
C LEU A 341 2.57 9.35 -15.67
N MET A 342 3.85 9.27 -15.31
CA MET A 342 4.32 8.89 -13.98
C MET A 342 5.05 10.06 -13.28
N PRO A 343 4.38 11.22 -13.10
CA PRO A 343 5.02 12.45 -12.61
C PRO A 343 5.46 12.34 -11.14
N ASP A 344 5.04 11.31 -10.42
CA ASP A 344 5.53 11.02 -9.07
C ASP A 344 7.00 10.60 -9.06
N TYR A 345 7.45 9.95 -10.13
CA TYR A 345 8.76 9.30 -10.22
C TYR A 345 9.67 9.89 -11.28
N TYR A 346 9.10 10.58 -12.28
CA TYR A 346 9.83 11.21 -13.36
C TYR A 346 9.67 12.73 -13.34
N LEU A 347 10.72 13.43 -13.78
CA LEU A 347 10.71 14.85 -14.08
C LEU A 347 10.12 15.09 -15.48
N ALA A 348 9.80 16.35 -15.79
CA ALA A 348 9.22 16.73 -17.08
C ALA A 348 10.15 16.43 -18.28
N ASP A 349 11.46 16.36 -18.05
CA ASP A 349 12.47 15.94 -19.03
C ASP A 349 12.64 14.41 -19.11
N GLN A 350 11.76 13.65 -18.44
CA GLN A 350 11.75 12.19 -18.36
C GLN A 350 12.95 11.57 -17.63
N SER A 351 13.75 12.37 -16.93
CA SER A 351 14.74 11.85 -15.98
C SER A 351 14.07 11.37 -14.70
N ILE A 352 14.66 10.38 -14.04
CA ILE A 352 14.14 9.85 -12.76
C ILE A 352 14.41 10.90 -11.67
N LYS A 353 13.42 11.14 -10.82
CA LYS A 353 13.57 12.04 -9.68
C LYS A 353 14.63 11.55 -8.69
N GLU A 354 15.18 12.48 -7.93
CA GLU A 354 16.09 12.16 -6.84
C GLU A 354 15.41 11.25 -5.81
N ARG A 355 16.19 10.34 -5.23
CA ARG A 355 15.65 9.33 -4.30
C ARG A 355 14.92 9.93 -3.11
N GLY A 356 15.38 11.07 -2.61
CA GLY A 356 14.72 11.78 -1.52
C GLY A 356 13.29 12.20 -1.87
N GLU A 357 13.07 12.66 -3.10
CA GLU A 357 11.76 13.06 -3.60
C GLU A 357 10.83 11.85 -3.75
N ILE A 358 11.33 10.75 -4.34
CA ILE A 358 10.56 9.52 -4.51
C ILE A 358 10.12 8.96 -3.15
N LYS A 359 11.04 8.92 -2.18
CA LYS A 359 10.74 8.49 -0.80
C LYS A 359 9.69 9.36 -0.16
N PHE A 360 9.81 10.67 -0.32
CA PHE A 360 8.82 11.61 0.21
C PHE A 360 7.45 11.35 -0.42
N VAL A 361 7.35 11.26 -1.75
CA VAL A 361 6.06 10.97 -2.42
C VAL A 361 5.44 9.65 -1.94
N ASN A 362 6.23 8.57 -1.83
CA ASN A 362 5.73 7.28 -1.33
C ASN A 362 5.30 7.35 0.15
N LEU A 363 6.02 8.11 0.97
CA LEU A 363 5.65 8.39 2.36
C LEU A 363 4.28 9.09 2.45
N MET A 364 4.06 10.09 1.59
CA MET A 364 2.79 10.81 1.50
C MET A 364 1.64 9.89 1.09
N LYS A 365 1.86 9.06 0.06
CA LYS A 365 0.88 8.05 -0.38
C LYS A 365 0.53 7.08 0.75
N ARG A 366 1.53 6.61 1.50
CA ARG A 366 1.35 5.72 2.66
C ARG A 366 0.53 6.34 3.78
N TRP A 367 0.80 7.60 4.10
CA TRP A 367 0.02 8.32 5.09
C TRP A 367 -1.44 8.49 4.66
N ASN A 368 -1.64 8.93 3.42
CA ASN A 368 -2.96 9.21 2.89
C ASN A 368 -3.83 7.95 2.77
N SER A 369 -3.25 6.81 2.39
CA SER A 369 -3.97 5.52 2.35
C SER A 369 -4.43 5.09 3.73
N GLY A 370 -3.57 5.23 4.75
CA GLY A 370 -3.92 4.95 6.15
C GLY A 370 -5.04 5.83 6.66
N VAL A 371 -4.94 7.14 6.42
CA VAL A 371 -5.97 8.10 6.79
C VAL A 371 -7.30 7.84 6.07
N LYS A 372 -7.26 7.43 4.79
CA LYS A 372 -8.47 7.10 4.02
C LYS A 372 -9.25 5.94 4.65
N VAL A 373 -8.58 4.87 5.08
CA VAL A 373 -9.23 3.74 5.78
C VAL A 373 -9.92 4.20 7.06
N ILE A 374 -9.26 5.05 7.86
CA ILE A 374 -9.88 5.58 9.09
C ILE A 374 -11.08 6.49 8.76
N ARG A 375 -11.00 7.31 7.70
CA ARG A 375 -12.13 8.15 7.26
C ARG A 375 -13.32 7.33 6.80
N ASP A 376 -13.08 6.22 6.10
CA ASP A 376 -14.14 5.31 5.65
C ASP A 376 -14.82 4.68 6.88
N LEU A 377 -14.03 4.20 7.86
CA LEU A 377 -14.56 3.73 9.15
C LEU A 377 -15.35 4.80 9.93
N LEU A 378 -14.88 6.04 9.92
CA LEU A 378 -15.57 7.15 10.56
C LEU A 378 -16.90 7.48 9.86
N THR A 379 -16.97 7.32 8.55
CA THR A 379 -18.20 7.49 7.76
C THR A 379 -19.21 6.42 8.15
N ASP A 380 -18.79 5.14 8.18
CA ASP A 380 -19.64 4.04 8.69
C ASP A 380 -20.19 4.33 10.09
N VAL A 381 -19.37 4.86 11.00
CA VAL A 381 -19.80 5.17 12.38
C VAL A 381 -20.88 6.24 12.38
N ARG A 382 -20.73 7.28 11.56
CA ARG A 382 -21.72 8.37 11.46
C ARG A 382 -23.02 7.91 10.83
N ASP A 383 -22.93 7.10 9.78
CA ASP A 383 -24.11 6.59 9.09
C ASP A 383 -24.93 5.68 10.01
N ASN A 384 -24.28 4.81 10.80
CA ASN A 384 -24.97 3.98 11.80
C ASN A 384 -25.61 4.81 12.93
N LEU A 385 -24.94 5.86 13.42
CA LEU A 385 -25.52 6.76 14.42
C LEU A 385 -26.73 7.55 13.88
N SER A 386 -26.76 7.83 12.57
CA SER A 386 -27.89 8.51 11.93
C SER A 386 -29.11 7.61 11.67
N LEU A 387 -28.92 6.28 11.69
CA LEU A 387 -29.98 5.29 11.55
C LEU A 387 -30.60 4.88 12.90
N GLU A 388 -29.93 5.20 14.01
CA GLU A 388 -30.39 4.92 15.39
C GLU A 388 -31.11 6.12 16.05
N LEU A 389 -31.24 7.25 15.34
CA LEU A 389 -32.00 8.46 15.71
C LEU A 389 -33.24 8.60 14.83
#